data_AF-A0A2G6GRZ0-F1
#
_entry.id   AF-A0A2G6GRZ0-F1
#
_cell.length_a   1.000
_cell.length_b   1.000
_cell.length_c   1.000
_cell.angle_alpha   90.00
_cell.angle_beta   90.00
_cell.angle_gamma   90.00
#
_symmetry.space_group_name_H-M   'P 1'
#
loop_
_entity.id
_entity.type
_entity.pdbx_description
1 polymer ?
#
loop_
_entity_poly.entity_id
_entity_poly.type
_entity_poly.pdbx_seq_one_letter_code
_entity_poly.pdbx_strand_id
1 'polypeptide(L)'
;MALFLRSVCFLHYICTTFARCKKEEKREKLNKLLTLIIIMKNLSLKILAAFAAILFVSGSLLAQTKDNKWNVGLHMNSTHYQGDLGNEFLKFNDFDPGVSISLGYYLSPTFDVTAKAGWSHVDFVDEDGTYAFGKKGYADTRPFIGGKNELGWKFYGALWNASANLKMKLNNGWLLKEEARIAPFIIGGVGVTRINTIGITEWKTDKTYSNMALYYGAGVNFHLSERFNMVFEAGVYNPMTDVYDGVNLHTAPGWNGNNHRGKEGHGDAGKKDDKFLQYTLGVTYNLGKKKDADGDGVADRKDKCPNTPAGVAVDENGCPIDTDGDGVADYLDKCPNVPGTVQGCPDRDGDGVADKDDKCPDVKGLKNLNGCPDTDGDGVIDSKDKCPETPRGVKVDTKGCPVDTDGDGIADYLDKCPKVAGVKSNNGCPKKVEKPVYF
;
A
#
# COMPACT_ATOMS: atom_id res chain seq x y z
N MET A 1 -0.53 -0.21 -95.50
CA MET A 1 -0.42 -0.84 -94.15
C MET A 1 0.68 -0.17 -93.31
N ALA A 2 0.68 1.17 -93.23
CA ALA A 2 1.68 1.95 -92.48
C ALA A 2 1.13 3.30 -91.96
N LEU A 3 -0.18 3.40 -91.74
CA LEU A 3 -0.82 4.62 -91.21
C LEU A 3 -1.88 4.36 -90.13
N PHE A 4 -1.99 3.13 -89.62
CA PHE A 4 -2.94 2.76 -88.55
C PHE A 4 -2.28 2.31 -87.24
N LEU A 5 -0.95 2.41 -87.12
CA LEU A 5 -0.18 1.91 -85.96
C LEU A 5 0.57 2.99 -85.17
N ARG A 6 0.28 4.28 -85.38
CA ARG A 6 0.89 5.39 -84.60
C ARG A 6 -0.02 6.07 -83.58
N SER A 7 -1.29 5.70 -83.48
CA SER A 7 -2.22 6.30 -82.49
C SER A 7 -2.54 5.41 -81.28
N VAL A 8 -1.97 4.19 -81.19
CA VAL A 8 -2.26 3.24 -80.08
C VAL A 8 -1.14 3.14 -79.04
N CYS A 9 0.07 3.66 -79.31
CA CYS A 9 1.16 3.62 -78.33
C CYS A 9 1.23 4.83 -77.36
N PHE A 10 0.53 5.94 -77.63
CA PHE A 10 0.60 7.12 -76.74
C PHE A 10 -0.43 7.08 -75.59
N LEU A 11 -1.53 6.33 -75.75
CA LEU A 11 -2.55 6.19 -74.70
C LEU A 11 -2.25 5.08 -73.68
N HIS A 12 -1.40 4.10 -74.04
CA HIS A 12 -1.04 3.01 -73.13
C HIS A 12 0.06 3.41 -72.13
N TYR A 13 0.93 4.36 -72.48
CA TYR A 13 2.01 4.81 -71.60
C TYR A 13 1.53 5.76 -70.49
N ILE A 14 0.50 6.58 -70.76
CA ILE A 14 -0.06 7.56 -69.79
C ILE A 14 -0.96 6.87 -68.76
N CYS A 15 -1.64 5.77 -69.13
CA CYS A 15 -2.54 5.05 -68.22
C CYS A 15 -1.77 4.20 -67.18
N THR A 16 -0.59 3.68 -67.54
CA THR A 16 0.24 2.87 -66.63
C THR A 16 1.02 3.69 -65.60
N THR A 17 1.38 4.95 -65.89
CA THR A 17 2.08 5.84 -64.94
C THR A 17 1.13 6.42 -63.90
N PHE A 18 -0.11 6.78 -64.27
CA PHE A 18 -1.10 7.29 -63.31
C PHE A 18 -1.60 6.22 -62.31
N ALA A 19 -1.76 4.97 -62.75
CA ALA A 19 -2.15 3.86 -61.89
C ALA A 19 -1.03 3.45 -60.91
N ARG A 20 0.23 3.62 -61.29
CA ARG A 20 1.40 3.30 -60.45
C ARG A 20 1.67 4.41 -59.41
N CYS A 21 1.46 5.68 -59.78
CA CYS A 21 1.66 6.83 -58.88
C CYS A 21 0.67 6.85 -57.70
N LYS A 22 -0.61 6.50 -57.90
CA LYS A 22 -1.61 6.39 -56.82
C LYS A 22 -1.37 5.21 -55.86
N LYS A 23 -0.70 4.16 -56.34
CA LYS A 23 -0.43 2.94 -55.57
C LYS A 23 0.78 3.11 -54.66
N GLU A 24 1.80 3.86 -55.09
CA GLU A 24 2.96 4.21 -54.27
C GLU A 24 2.62 5.22 -53.17
N GLU A 25 1.82 6.26 -53.46
CA GLU A 25 1.36 7.21 -52.44
C GLU A 25 0.48 6.55 -51.35
N LYS A 26 -0.38 5.59 -51.75
CA LYS A 26 -1.14 4.75 -50.80
C LYS A 26 -0.25 3.80 -50.00
N ARG A 27 0.82 3.25 -50.60
CA ARG A 27 1.76 2.36 -49.90
C ARG A 27 2.63 3.12 -48.91
N GLU A 28 3.02 4.35 -49.23
CA GLU A 28 3.76 5.22 -48.32
C GLU A 28 2.88 5.68 -47.16
N LYS A 29 1.61 6.04 -47.42
CA LYS A 29 0.63 6.34 -46.36
C LYS A 29 0.32 5.12 -45.48
N LEU A 30 0.17 3.93 -46.08
CA LEU A 30 -0.05 2.68 -45.34
C LEU A 30 1.18 2.25 -44.54
N ASN A 31 2.39 2.41 -45.08
CA ASN A 31 3.64 2.14 -44.36
C ASN A 31 3.86 3.15 -43.24
N LYS A 32 3.56 4.44 -43.44
CA LYS A 32 3.57 5.47 -42.39
C LYS A 32 2.53 5.15 -41.30
N LEU A 33 1.34 4.69 -41.67
CA LEU A 33 0.29 4.25 -40.74
C LEU A 33 0.70 2.99 -39.96
N LEU A 34 1.24 1.97 -40.63
CA LEU A 34 1.78 0.77 -39.97
C LEU A 34 2.96 1.10 -39.06
N THR A 35 3.84 2.01 -39.48
CA THR A 35 4.97 2.47 -38.65
C THR A 35 4.46 3.25 -37.45
N LEU A 36 3.43 4.09 -37.61
CA LEU A 36 2.75 4.75 -36.49
C LEU A 36 2.08 3.75 -35.55
N ILE A 37 1.39 2.73 -36.07
CA ILE A 37 0.72 1.69 -35.28
C ILE A 37 1.75 0.84 -34.52
N ILE A 38 2.89 0.52 -35.13
CA ILE A 38 4.00 -0.20 -34.50
C ILE A 38 4.69 0.69 -33.44
N ILE A 39 4.90 1.97 -33.73
CA ILE A 39 5.44 2.95 -32.77
C ILE A 39 4.47 3.13 -31.61
N MET A 40 3.16 3.24 -31.85
CA MET A 40 2.11 3.35 -30.84
C MET A 40 1.99 2.08 -30.00
N LYS A 41 2.10 0.88 -30.60
CA LYS A 41 2.16 -0.40 -29.86
C LYS A 41 3.43 -0.51 -29.01
N ASN A 42 4.59 -0.06 -29.50
CA ASN A 42 5.82 -0.04 -28.71
C ASN A 42 5.80 1.05 -27.63
N LEU A 43 5.14 2.18 -27.89
CA LEU A 43 4.97 3.26 -26.93
C LEU A 43 4.01 2.84 -25.82
N SER A 44 2.90 2.18 -26.14
CA SER A 44 2.00 1.60 -25.14
C SER A 44 2.70 0.50 -24.33
N LEU A 45 3.52 -0.35 -24.96
CA LEU A 45 4.30 -1.37 -24.26
C LEU A 45 5.40 -0.77 -23.36
N LYS A 46 6.03 0.33 -23.79
CA LYS A 46 7.02 1.08 -22.98
C LYS A 46 6.38 1.87 -21.86
N ILE A 47 5.18 2.43 -22.06
CA ILE A 47 4.39 3.07 -20.99
C ILE A 47 3.92 2.01 -20.00
N LEU A 48 3.48 0.83 -20.46
CA LEU A 48 3.11 -0.30 -19.61
C LEU A 48 4.33 -0.83 -18.83
N ALA A 49 5.50 -0.91 -19.46
CA ALA A 49 6.76 -1.29 -18.83
C ALA A 49 7.30 -0.21 -17.87
N ALA A 50 7.10 1.08 -18.17
CA ALA A 50 7.43 2.19 -17.28
C ALA A 50 6.49 2.24 -16.07
N PHE A 51 5.19 1.99 -16.27
CA PHE A 51 4.25 1.76 -15.18
C PHE A 51 4.67 0.53 -14.34
N ALA A 52 5.04 -0.58 -14.98
CA ALA A 52 5.55 -1.77 -14.29
C ALA A 52 6.87 -1.50 -13.54
N ALA A 53 7.74 -0.63 -14.05
CA ALA A 53 8.99 -0.25 -13.39
C ALA A 53 8.75 0.69 -12.19
N ILE A 54 7.76 1.61 -12.29
CA ILE A 54 7.32 2.46 -11.17
C ILE A 54 6.70 1.59 -10.06
N LEU A 55 6.06 0.47 -10.41
CA LEU A 55 5.57 -0.51 -9.43
C LEU A 55 6.72 -1.18 -8.63
N PHE A 56 7.96 -1.21 -9.10
CA PHE A 56 9.08 -1.87 -8.40
C PHE A 56 9.90 -0.93 -7.50
N VAL A 57 9.57 0.37 -7.44
CA VAL A 57 10.29 1.36 -6.62
C VAL A 57 9.33 2.06 -5.65
N SER A 58 8.85 1.32 -4.66
CA SER A 58 8.34 1.90 -3.42
C SER A 58 8.50 0.91 -2.27
N GLY A 59 9.59 1.10 -1.53
CA GLY A 59 9.69 0.60 -0.16
C GLY A 59 8.63 1.28 0.72
N SER A 60 8.14 0.52 1.70
CA SER A 60 7.12 0.88 2.70
C SER A 60 5.67 0.83 2.19
N LEU A 61 5.13 -0.39 2.25
CA LEU A 61 3.78 -0.83 1.87
C LEU A 61 2.75 -0.40 2.92
N LEU A 62 1.49 -0.18 2.51
CA LEU A 62 0.24 -0.74 3.10
C LEU A 62 -1.01 -0.30 2.30
N ALA A 63 -2.15 -0.97 2.51
CA ALA A 63 -3.42 -0.81 1.79
C ALA A 63 -4.36 0.27 2.39
N GLN A 64 -5.61 0.36 1.91
CA GLN A 64 -6.68 1.07 2.61
C GLN A 64 -6.92 0.42 3.98
N THR A 65 -6.60 1.12 5.08
CA THR A 65 -6.70 0.62 6.46
C THR A 65 -7.90 1.21 7.22
N LYS A 66 -8.18 0.68 8.41
CA LYS A 66 -9.14 1.26 9.39
C LYS A 66 -8.90 2.75 9.66
N ASP A 67 -7.65 3.21 9.51
CA ASP A 67 -7.22 4.58 9.79
C ASP A 67 -7.47 5.52 8.59
N ASN A 68 -7.49 4.98 7.38
CA ASN A 68 -7.82 5.70 6.15
C ASN A 68 -9.18 5.28 5.62
N LYS A 69 -10.24 5.74 6.31
CA LYS A 69 -11.60 5.27 6.05
C LYS A 69 -12.15 5.66 4.69
N TRP A 70 -11.74 6.79 4.13
CA TRP A 70 -12.27 7.26 2.85
C TRP A 70 -11.28 6.98 1.73
N ASN A 71 -11.77 6.64 0.54
CA ASN A 71 -10.98 6.64 -0.68
C ASN A 71 -11.71 7.42 -1.78
N VAL A 72 -10.96 8.14 -2.61
CA VAL A 72 -11.45 8.79 -3.81
C VAL A 72 -10.76 8.18 -5.02
N GLY A 73 -11.48 7.98 -6.11
CA GLY A 73 -10.94 7.34 -7.30
C GLY A 73 -11.26 8.09 -8.57
N LEU A 74 -10.32 8.02 -9.51
CA LEU A 74 -10.49 8.46 -10.89
C LEU A 74 -10.16 7.29 -11.80
N HIS A 75 -11.06 7.03 -12.75
CA HIS A 75 -10.99 5.85 -13.60
C HIS A 75 -11.28 6.17 -15.06
N MET A 76 -10.66 5.38 -15.93
CA MET A 76 -10.97 5.28 -17.34
C MET A 76 -11.76 3.98 -17.58
N ASN A 77 -12.74 4.05 -18.46
CA ASN A 77 -13.64 2.95 -18.75
C ASN A 77 -13.58 2.56 -20.23
N SER A 78 -13.82 1.29 -20.54
CA SER A 78 -14.21 0.78 -21.86
C SER A 78 -15.55 0.08 -21.72
N THR A 79 -16.57 0.50 -22.46
CA THR A 79 -17.93 -0.07 -22.37
C THR A 79 -18.18 -1.03 -23.53
N HIS A 80 -18.92 -2.11 -23.28
CA HIS A 80 -19.35 -3.07 -24.29
C HIS A 80 -20.83 -3.32 -24.11
N TYR A 81 -21.58 -3.38 -25.20
CA TYR A 81 -23.02 -3.59 -25.18
C TYR A 81 -23.38 -5.08 -25.37
N GLN A 82 -24.45 -5.51 -24.71
CA GLN A 82 -25.13 -6.76 -24.99
C GLN A 82 -26.64 -6.57 -24.81
N GLY A 83 -27.43 -6.85 -25.83
CA GLY A 83 -28.88 -6.79 -25.78
C GLY A 83 -29.51 -7.37 -27.04
N ASP A 84 -30.61 -6.79 -27.51
CA ASP A 84 -31.39 -7.32 -28.62
C ASP A 84 -30.73 -7.07 -29.99
N LEU A 85 -29.93 -6.01 -30.13
CA LEU A 85 -29.14 -5.77 -31.35
C LEU A 85 -27.96 -6.74 -31.50
N GLY A 86 -27.43 -7.29 -30.41
CA GLY A 86 -26.32 -8.23 -30.44
C GLY A 86 -25.52 -8.32 -29.16
N ASN A 87 -24.31 -8.88 -29.25
CA ASN A 87 -23.40 -9.04 -28.12
C ASN A 87 -21.97 -8.66 -28.51
N GLU A 88 -21.43 -7.64 -27.85
CA GLU A 88 -20.05 -7.16 -28.00
C GLU A 88 -19.20 -7.40 -26.76
N PHE A 89 -19.74 -8.13 -25.77
CA PHE A 89 -18.96 -8.49 -24.61
C PHE A 89 -17.71 -9.25 -25.05
N LEU A 90 -16.57 -8.86 -24.46
CA LEU A 90 -15.25 -9.41 -24.74
C LEU A 90 -14.71 -9.13 -26.16
N LYS A 91 -15.37 -8.31 -26.97
CA LYS A 91 -14.84 -7.87 -28.27
C LYS A 91 -13.84 -6.72 -28.09
N PHE A 92 -12.60 -7.02 -27.75
CA PHE A 92 -11.56 -6.01 -27.46
C PHE A 92 -11.05 -5.18 -28.66
N ASN A 93 -11.55 -5.47 -29.87
CA ASN A 93 -11.25 -4.64 -31.05
C ASN A 93 -12.10 -3.38 -31.07
N ASP A 94 -13.21 -3.39 -30.34
CA ASP A 94 -14.09 -2.26 -30.16
C ASP A 94 -13.78 -1.58 -28.83
N PHE A 95 -13.67 -0.26 -28.85
CA PHE A 95 -13.22 0.52 -27.70
C PHE A 95 -14.05 1.78 -27.54
N ASP A 96 -15.00 1.70 -26.62
CA ASP A 96 -15.85 2.81 -26.23
C ASP A 96 -15.34 3.50 -24.95
N PRO A 97 -14.66 4.65 -25.07
CA PRO A 97 -14.04 5.29 -23.92
C PRO A 97 -15.06 5.94 -23.00
N GLY A 98 -14.76 5.86 -21.71
CA GLY A 98 -15.44 6.59 -20.66
C GLY A 98 -14.53 7.01 -19.52
N VAL A 99 -15.09 7.81 -18.62
CA VAL A 99 -14.45 8.23 -17.37
C VAL A 99 -15.41 8.05 -16.22
N SER A 100 -14.89 7.67 -15.06
CA SER A 100 -15.69 7.60 -13.84
C SER A 100 -14.90 8.06 -12.63
N ILE A 101 -15.66 8.46 -11.61
CA ILE A 101 -15.15 8.76 -10.28
C ILE A 101 -15.75 7.78 -9.28
N SER A 102 -15.03 7.53 -8.20
CA SER A 102 -15.55 6.75 -7.08
C SER A 102 -15.27 7.39 -5.75
N LEU A 103 -16.16 7.17 -4.79
CA LEU A 103 -15.97 7.47 -3.39
C LEU A 103 -16.21 6.18 -2.61
N GLY A 104 -15.17 5.68 -1.93
CA GLY A 104 -15.25 4.50 -1.09
C GLY A 104 -15.14 4.84 0.39
N TYR A 105 -15.82 4.04 1.21
CA TYR A 105 -15.76 4.08 2.66
C TYR A 105 -15.46 2.69 3.22
N TYR A 106 -14.41 2.58 4.03
CA TYR A 106 -14.02 1.38 4.73
C TYR A 106 -15.05 1.04 5.83
N LEU A 107 -15.69 -0.12 5.73
CA LEU A 107 -16.64 -0.58 6.74
C LEU A 107 -16.00 -1.61 7.66
N SER A 108 -15.31 -2.61 7.11
CA SER A 108 -14.65 -3.69 7.84
C SER A 108 -13.49 -4.29 7.03
N PRO A 109 -12.70 -5.23 7.60
CA PRO A 109 -11.65 -5.93 6.85
C PRO A 109 -12.19 -6.64 5.60
N THR A 110 -13.46 -7.05 5.61
CA THR A 110 -14.10 -7.76 4.49
C THR A 110 -14.88 -6.84 3.56
N PHE A 111 -15.48 -5.76 4.06
CA PHE A 111 -16.43 -4.96 3.30
C PHE A 111 -16.07 -3.48 3.23
N ASP A 112 -16.27 -2.89 2.06
CA ASP A 112 -16.29 -1.44 1.84
C ASP A 112 -17.62 -1.04 1.19
N VAL A 113 -18.08 0.18 1.45
CA VAL A 113 -19.17 0.81 0.70
C VAL A 113 -18.54 1.68 -0.38
N THR A 114 -18.99 1.58 -1.64
CA THR A 114 -18.44 2.35 -2.76
C THR A 114 -19.54 2.98 -3.59
N ALA A 115 -19.53 4.31 -3.72
CA ALA A 115 -20.29 5.01 -4.72
C ALA A 115 -19.44 5.19 -6.00
N LYS A 116 -19.99 4.91 -7.17
CA LYS A 116 -19.36 5.17 -8.48
C LYS A 116 -20.30 6.02 -9.32
N ALA A 117 -19.75 6.98 -10.05
CA ALA A 117 -20.49 7.73 -11.06
C ALA A 117 -19.60 7.96 -12.27
N GLY A 118 -20.14 7.84 -13.48
CA GLY A 118 -19.34 7.95 -14.68
C GLY A 118 -20.14 8.20 -15.93
N TRP A 119 -19.40 8.48 -16.98
CA TRP A 119 -19.89 8.66 -18.33
C TRP A 119 -19.08 7.82 -19.29
N SER A 120 -19.70 7.28 -20.32
CA SER A 120 -19.04 6.49 -21.35
C SER A 120 -19.77 6.67 -22.68
N HIS A 121 -19.02 6.60 -23.77
CA HIS A 121 -19.64 6.26 -25.04
C HIS A 121 -20.10 4.80 -25.00
N VAL A 122 -21.09 4.50 -25.81
CA VAL A 122 -21.43 3.15 -26.19
C VAL A 122 -21.87 3.17 -27.64
N ASP A 123 -21.36 2.26 -28.43
CA ASP A 123 -21.91 1.97 -29.72
C ASP A 123 -22.19 0.48 -29.89
N PHE A 124 -22.86 0.16 -30.99
CA PHE A 124 -22.99 -1.19 -31.50
C PHE A 124 -22.98 -1.11 -33.02
N VAL A 125 -22.16 -1.96 -33.64
CA VAL A 125 -22.10 -2.08 -35.09
C VAL A 125 -22.22 -3.55 -35.49
N ASP A 126 -23.25 -3.88 -36.26
CA ASP A 126 -23.37 -5.22 -36.89
C ASP A 126 -22.31 -5.40 -37.99
N GLU A 127 -21.09 -5.79 -37.61
CA GLU A 127 -19.97 -6.04 -38.53
C GLU A 127 -20.17 -7.28 -39.41
N ASP A 128 -20.92 -8.28 -38.91
CA ASP A 128 -21.14 -9.55 -39.61
C ASP A 128 -22.29 -9.46 -40.63
N GLY A 129 -23.03 -8.34 -40.65
CA GLY A 129 -24.22 -8.17 -41.48
C GLY A 129 -25.31 -9.20 -41.18
N THR A 130 -25.33 -9.75 -39.96
CA THR A 130 -26.28 -10.75 -39.51
C THR A 130 -27.72 -10.24 -39.52
N TYR A 131 -27.89 -8.92 -39.37
CA TYR A 131 -29.15 -8.22 -39.49
C TYR A 131 -29.25 -7.40 -40.78
N ALA A 132 -28.41 -7.69 -41.78
CA ALA A 132 -28.53 -7.11 -43.09
C ALA A 132 -29.82 -7.57 -43.79
N PHE A 133 -30.42 -6.66 -44.56
CA PHE A 133 -31.58 -6.90 -45.42
C PHE A 133 -31.51 -8.26 -46.14
N GLY A 134 -32.52 -9.09 -45.93
CA GLY A 134 -32.77 -10.28 -46.77
C GLY A 134 -32.16 -11.61 -46.31
N LYS A 135 -31.52 -11.72 -45.14
CA LYS A 135 -31.18 -13.03 -44.54
C LYS A 135 -31.75 -13.19 -43.14
N LYS A 136 -33.05 -13.51 -43.05
CA LYS A 136 -33.75 -13.98 -41.83
C LYS A 136 -33.54 -13.13 -40.56
N GLY A 137 -33.31 -11.83 -40.70
CA GLY A 137 -33.32 -10.84 -39.62
C GLY A 137 -34.49 -9.86 -39.78
N TYR A 138 -34.98 -9.35 -38.65
CA TYR A 138 -36.17 -8.51 -38.45
C TYR A 138 -36.11 -7.10 -39.10
N ALA A 139 -35.81 -7.00 -40.40
CA ALA A 139 -35.86 -5.74 -41.14
C ALA A 139 -36.42 -5.93 -42.56
N ASP A 140 -37.66 -5.49 -42.77
CA ASP A 140 -38.28 -5.23 -44.08
C ASP A 140 -39.30 -4.09 -43.86
N THR A 141 -39.37 -2.95 -44.56
CA THR A 141 -39.17 -2.55 -45.98
C THR A 141 -38.85 -1.04 -46.02
N ARG A 142 -37.98 -0.50 -46.89
CA ARG A 142 -38.27 -0.12 -48.30
C ARG A 142 -36.98 0.03 -49.15
N PRO A 143 -37.05 -0.16 -50.49
CA PRO A 143 -35.89 -0.10 -51.37
C PRO A 143 -35.53 1.34 -51.77
N PHE A 144 -34.30 1.77 -51.50
CA PHE A 144 -33.72 2.95 -52.16
C PHE A 144 -33.03 2.52 -53.46
N ILE A 145 -33.52 3.06 -54.57
CA ILE A 145 -32.97 2.87 -55.90
C ILE A 145 -31.63 3.64 -55.98
N GLY A 146 -30.54 2.95 -56.27
CA GLY A 146 -29.28 3.59 -56.66
C GLY A 146 -28.05 3.13 -55.89
N GLY A 147 -27.62 1.90 -56.16
CA GLY A 147 -26.24 1.43 -56.10
C GLY A 147 -25.31 2.01 -55.02
N LYS A 148 -25.15 1.22 -53.96
CA LYS A 148 -24.26 1.32 -52.78
C LYS A 148 -24.89 1.99 -51.56
N ASN A 149 -25.12 1.22 -50.50
CA ASN A 149 -24.51 1.40 -49.17
C ASN A 149 -25.01 0.34 -48.18
N GLU A 150 -24.05 -0.24 -47.47
CA GLU A 150 -24.18 -1.15 -46.33
C GLU A 150 -24.86 -0.41 -45.16
N LEU A 151 -26.02 -0.88 -44.69
CA LEU A 151 -26.67 -0.37 -43.48
C LEU A 151 -27.17 -1.55 -42.65
N GLY A 152 -26.28 -2.08 -41.80
CA GLY A 152 -26.67 -2.86 -40.62
C GLY A 152 -27.27 -1.96 -39.54
N TRP A 153 -27.92 -2.57 -38.56
CA TRP A 153 -28.38 -1.84 -37.36
C TRP A 153 -27.16 -1.29 -36.64
N LYS A 154 -27.21 0.01 -36.32
CA LYS A 154 -26.17 0.70 -35.57
C LYS A 154 -26.82 1.46 -34.44
N PHE A 155 -26.15 1.44 -33.31
CA PHE A 155 -26.54 2.18 -32.13
C PHE A 155 -25.36 3.02 -31.70
N TYR A 156 -25.62 4.28 -31.33
CA TYR A 156 -24.63 5.15 -30.71
C TYR A 156 -25.29 5.82 -29.53
N GLY A 157 -24.59 5.95 -28.42
CA GLY A 157 -25.16 6.46 -27.19
C GLY A 157 -24.13 7.10 -26.27
N ALA A 158 -24.59 8.09 -25.52
CA ALA A 158 -23.87 8.65 -24.37
C ALA A 158 -24.48 8.06 -23.09
N LEU A 159 -23.78 7.13 -22.45
CA LEU A 159 -24.21 6.41 -21.25
C LEU A 159 -23.67 7.09 -19.99
N TRP A 160 -24.57 7.39 -19.06
CA TRP A 160 -24.30 7.90 -17.73
C TRP A 160 -24.71 6.87 -16.69
N ASN A 161 -23.79 6.50 -15.81
CA ASN A 161 -24.06 5.49 -14.78
C ASN A 161 -23.74 6.05 -13.40
N ALA A 162 -24.56 5.74 -12.42
CA ALA A 162 -24.27 5.97 -11.01
C ALA A 162 -24.70 4.76 -10.19
N SER A 163 -23.93 4.38 -9.17
CA SER A 163 -24.19 3.18 -8.36
C SER A 163 -23.70 3.33 -6.93
N ALA A 164 -24.41 2.72 -5.99
CA ALA A 164 -24.01 2.51 -4.62
C ALA A 164 -23.81 1.01 -4.39
N ASN A 165 -22.62 0.64 -3.93
CA ASN A 165 -22.13 -0.73 -4.00
C ASN A 165 -21.56 -1.18 -2.67
N LEU A 166 -21.69 -2.47 -2.38
CA LEU A 166 -20.92 -3.18 -1.38
C LEU A 166 -19.78 -3.91 -2.09
N LYS A 167 -18.54 -3.61 -1.71
CA LYS A 167 -17.33 -4.27 -2.20
C LYS A 167 -16.85 -5.25 -1.15
N MET A 168 -16.80 -6.53 -1.50
CA MET A 168 -16.20 -7.59 -0.69
C MET A 168 -14.75 -7.79 -1.09
N LYS A 169 -13.85 -7.47 -0.16
CA LYS A 169 -12.41 -7.66 -0.27
C LYS A 169 -12.03 -9.10 0.07
N LEU A 170 -11.14 -9.67 -0.71
CA LEU A 170 -10.58 -11.01 -0.44
C LEU A 170 -9.29 -10.94 0.41
N ASN A 171 -8.67 -9.77 0.56
CA ASN A 171 -7.60 -9.48 1.52
C ASN A 171 -8.15 -9.10 2.90
N ASN A 172 -8.86 -10.04 3.50
CA ASN A 172 -9.65 -9.85 4.73
C ASN A 172 -9.07 -10.60 5.94
N GLY A 173 -7.78 -10.95 5.89
CA GLY A 173 -7.04 -11.63 6.95
C GLY A 173 -7.22 -13.15 6.98
N TRP A 174 -8.42 -13.66 6.65
CA TRP A 174 -8.69 -15.10 6.66
C TRP A 174 -8.45 -15.77 5.30
N LEU A 175 -8.73 -15.10 4.18
CA LEU A 175 -8.51 -15.65 2.84
C LEU A 175 -7.14 -15.22 2.28
N LEU A 176 -6.86 -13.92 2.32
CA LEU A 176 -5.54 -13.35 2.01
C LEU A 176 -5.16 -12.37 3.12
N LYS A 177 -3.85 -12.21 3.35
CA LYS A 177 -3.31 -11.22 4.29
C LYS A 177 -3.88 -9.83 3.97
N GLU A 178 -4.28 -9.06 4.97
CA GLU A 178 -4.84 -7.71 4.74
C GLU A 178 -3.88 -6.78 3.98
N GLU A 179 -2.58 -6.97 4.22
CA GLU A 179 -1.48 -6.22 3.61
C GLU A 179 -1.10 -6.74 2.20
N ALA A 180 -1.84 -7.71 1.65
CA ALA A 180 -1.49 -8.33 0.37
C ALA A 180 -1.46 -7.30 -0.75
N ARG A 181 -0.35 -7.26 -1.51
CA ARG A 181 -0.14 -6.30 -2.60
C ARG A 181 -1.19 -6.39 -3.72
N ILE A 182 -1.63 -7.61 -4.00
CA ILE A 182 -2.70 -7.91 -4.96
C ILE A 182 -3.91 -8.29 -4.13
N ALA A 183 -4.97 -7.48 -4.23
CA ALA A 183 -6.18 -7.60 -3.44
C ALA A 183 -7.39 -7.76 -4.35
N PRO A 184 -7.76 -9.01 -4.72
CA PRO A 184 -8.97 -9.29 -5.45
C PRO A 184 -10.21 -8.87 -4.65
N PHE A 185 -11.28 -8.50 -5.35
CA PHE A 185 -12.56 -8.17 -4.76
C PHE A 185 -13.72 -8.55 -5.68
N ILE A 186 -14.89 -8.71 -5.07
CA ILE A 186 -16.18 -8.78 -5.75
C ILE A 186 -16.98 -7.54 -5.32
N ILE A 187 -17.76 -6.96 -6.23
CA ILE A 187 -18.55 -5.77 -5.96
C ILE A 187 -19.97 -5.99 -6.48
N GLY A 188 -20.96 -5.53 -5.73
CA GLY A 188 -22.36 -5.63 -6.10
C GLY A 188 -23.18 -4.51 -5.49
N GLY A 189 -24.20 -4.04 -6.19
CA GLY A 189 -24.97 -2.89 -5.75
C GLY A 189 -26.14 -2.55 -6.65
N VAL A 190 -26.72 -1.40 -6.35
CA VAL A 190 -27.84 -0.83 -7.09
C VAL A 190 -27.44 0.52 -7.64
N GLY A 191 -27.97 0.87 -8.80
CA GLY A 191 -27.61 2.09 -9.49
C GLY A 191 -28.70 2.57 -10.42
N VAL A 192 -28.35 3.60 -11.17
CA VAL A 192 -29.15 4.19 -12.24
C VAL A 192 -28.28 4.31 -13.48
N THR A 193 -28.86 4.01 -14.63
CA THR A 193 -28.26 4.22 -15.94
C THR A 193 -29.12 5.24 -16.69
N ARG A 194 -28.49 6.15 -17.42
CA ARG A 194 -29.16 7.07 -18.33
C ARG A 194 -28.42 7.09 -19.65
N ILE A 195 -29.10 6.79 -20.74
CA ILE A 195 -28.50 6.84 -22.06
C ILE A 195 -29.21 7.89 -22.92
N ASN A 196 -28.41 8.64 -23.68
CA ASN A 196 -28.92 9.46 -24.77
C ASN A 196 -28.51 8.78 -26.07
N THR A 197 -29.46 8.19 -26.77
CA THR A 197 -29.26 7.43 -28.01
C THR A 197 -29.31 8.36 -29.21
N ILE A 198 -28.42 8.14 -30.18
CA ILE A 198 -28.28 8.92 -31.41
C ILE A 198 -28.31 7.94 -32.59
N GLY A 199 -29.33 8.05 -33.45
CA GLY A 199 -29.29 7.44 -34.79
C GLY A 199 -29.89 6.03 -34.97
N ILE A 200 -30.88 5.63 -34.18
CA ILE A 200 -31.50 4.29 -34.27
C ILE A 200 -32.34 4.00 -35.54
N THR A 201 -32.50 4.92 -36.51
CA THR A 201 -33.13 4.68 -37.84
C THR A 201 -33.12 5.96 -38.71
N GLU A 202 -33.56 5.89 -39.98
CA GLU A 202 -33.67 6.98 -40.97
C GLU A 202 -34.27 8.31 -40.46
N TRP A 203 -34.95 8.31 -39.31
CA TRP A 203 -35.49 9.49 -38.64
C TRP A 203 -34.69 9.76 -37.36
N LYS A 204 -33.60 10.54 -37.48
CA LYS A 204 -32.77 11.03 -36.36
C LYS A 204 -33.64 11.62 -35.26
N THR A 205 -33.97 10.82 -34.25
CA THR A 205 -34.67 11.25 -33.05
C THR A 205 -33.83 10.84 -31.85
N ASP A 206 -33.30 11.82 -31.14
CA ASP A 206 -32.55 11.59 -29.92
C ASP A 206 -33.53 11.10 -28.85
N LYS A 207 -33.35 9.87 -28.36
CA LYS A 207 -34.15 9.33 -27.26
C LYS A 207 -33.30 9.20 -26.01
N THR A 208 -33.85 9.64 -24.88
CA THR A 208 -33.24 9.51 -23.57
C THR A 208 -33.98 8.44 -22.77
N TYR A 209 -33.25 7.45 -22.26
CA TYR A 209 -33.78 6.42 -21.36
C TYR A 209 -33.11 6.55 -20.00
N SER A 210 -33.84 6.31 -18.91
CA SER A 210 -33.29 6.34 -17.55
C SER A 210 -33.95 5.28 -16.70
N ASN A 211 -33.15 4.39 -16.11
CA ASN A 211 -33.66 3.22 -15.41
C ASN A 211 -32.80 2.88 -14.20
N MET A 212 -33.42 2.15 -13.27
CA MET A 212 -32.68 1.46 -12.23
C MET A 212 -31.85 0.34 -12.87
N ALA A 213 -30.66 0.11 -12.32
CA ALA A 213 -29.76 -0.92 -12.77
C ALA A 213 -29.20 -1.68 -11.57
N LEU A 214 -29.01 -2.98 -11.75
CA LEU A 214 -28.15 -3.77 -10.87
C LEU A 214 -26.71 -3.64 -11.35
N TYR A 215 -25.80 -3.39 -10.42
CA TYR A 215 -24.38 -3.38 -10.69
C TYR A 215 -23.73 -4.59 -10.03
N TYR A 216 -22.93 -5.34 -10.78
CA TYR A 216 -22.13 -6.42 -10.21
C TYR A 216 -20.87 -6.65 -11.02
N GLY A 217 -19.79 -7.03 -10.34
CA GLY A 217 -18.50 -7.18 -10.98
C GLY A 217 -17.46 -7.80 -10.07
N ALA A 218 -16.27 -7.95 -10.63
CA ALA A 218 -15.08 -8.37 -9.91
C ALA A 218 -13.88 -7.58 -10.39
N GLY A 219 -12.89 -7.47 -9.52
CA GLY A 219 -11.69 -6.72 -9.84
C GLY A 219 -10.54 -7.05 -8.92
N VAL A 220 -9.45 -6.34 -9.15
CA VAL A 220 -8.20 -6.46 -8.39
C VAL A 220 -7.69 -5.06 -8.08
N ASN A 221 -7.45 -4.80 -6.79
CA ASN A 221 -6.68 -3.65 -6.38
C ASN A 221 -5.20 -4.05 -6.31
N PHE A 222 -4.33 -3.20 -6.83
CA PHE A 222 -2.90 -3.27 -6.63
C PHE A 222 -2.49 -2.15 -5.68
N HIS A 223 -2.01 -2.51 -4.49
CA HIS A 223 -1.54 -1.55 -3.50
C HIS A 223 -0.14 -1.06 -3.89
N LEU A 224 -0.01 0.23 -4.21
CA LEU A 224 1.24 0.83 -4.68
C LEU A 224 2.00 1.51 -3.54
N SER A 225 1.25 2.16 -2.65
CA SER A 225 1.72 2.78 -1.42
C SER A 225 0.58 2.84 -0.41
N GLU A 226 0.87 3.32 0.80
CA GLU A 226 -0.12 3.52 1.87
C GLU A 226 -1.35 4.35 1.46
N ARG A 227 -1.18 5.24 0.48
CA ARG A 227 -2.24 6.13 0.02
C ARG A 227 -2.71 5.84 -1.39
N PHE A 228 -1.91 5.21 -2.25
CA PHE A 228 -2.25 5.03 -3.66
C PHE A 228 -2.48 3.56 -4.00
N ASN A 229 -3.61 3.28 -4.64
CA ASN A 229 -3.90 1.98 -5.25
C ASN A 229 -4.22 2.15 -6.73
N MET A 230 -3.84 1.16 -7.52
CA MET A 230 -4.38 0.97 -8.87
C MET A 230 -5.55 -0.01 -8.80
N VAL A 231 -6.60 0.22 -9.57
CA VAL A 231 -7.75 -0.69 -9.65
C VAL A 231 -7.96 -1.13 -11.09
N PHE A 232 -8.16 -2.43 -11.26
CA PHE A 232 -8.73 -3.01 -12.47
C PHE A 232 -10.03 -3.71 -12.11
N GLU A 233 -11.13 -3.39 -12.81
CA GLU A 233 -12.45 -3.91 -12.50
C GLU A 233 -13.21 -4.22 -13.78
N ALA A 234 -13.86 -5.37 -13.83
CA ALA A 234 -14.85 -5.71 -14.85
C ALA A 234 -16.22 -5.74 -14.17
N GLY A 235 -17.10 -4.79 -14.53
CA GLY A 235 -18.42 -4.63 -13.92
C GLY A 235 -19.51 -4.54 -14.96
N VAL A 236 -20.67 -5.13 -14.68
CA VAL A 236 -21.85 -5.10 -15.54
C VAL A 236 -22.88 -4.18 -14.92
N TYR A 237 -23.34 -3.20 -15.70
CA TYR A 237 -24.59 -2.49 -15.45
C TYR A 237 -25.71 -3.25 -16.15
N ASN A 238 -26.64 -3.78 -15.37
CA ASN A 238 -27.83 -4.47 -15.84
C ASN A 238 -29.08 -3.62 -15.55
N PRO A 239 -29.44 -2.67 -16.43
CA PRO A 239 -30.75 -2.02 -16.44
C PRO A 239 -31.88 -3.03 -16.26
N MET A 240 -32.89 -2.71 -15.46
CA MET A 240 -34.09 -3.56 -15.29
C MET A 240 -35.09 -3.42 -16.44
N THR A 241 -34.61 -3.12 -17.66
CA THR A 241 -35.41 -2.88 -18.86
C THR A 241 -34.63 -3.24 -20.12
N ASP A 242 -35.36 -3.48 -21.20
CA ASP A 242 -34.94 -3.92 -22.52
C ASP A 242 -35.04 -2.84 -23.62
N VAL A 243 -35.23 -1.55 -23.26
CA VAL A 243 -35.58 -0.50 -24.25
C VAL A 243 -34.44 0.50 -24.55
N TYR A 244 -33.20 0.26 -24.09
CA TYR A 244 -32.10 1.21 -24.29
C TYR A 244 -31.65 1.29 -25.74
N ASP A 245 -31.77 0.21 -26.50
CA ASP A 245 -31.49 0.16 -27.94
C ASP A 245 -32.63 0.71 -28.82
N GLY A 246 -33.78 1.02 -28.21
CA GLY A 246 -34.99 1.52 -28.88
C GLY A 246 -35.85 0.43 -29.54
N VAL A 247 -35.46 -0.83 -29.44
CA VAL A 247 -36.25 -1.99 -29.84
C VAL A 247 -37.09 -2.42 -28.62
N ASN A 248 -38.37 -2.62 -28.82
CA ASN A 248 -39.22 -3.34 -27.85
C ASN A 248 -40.16 -4.26 -28.63
N LEU A 249 -40.88 -5.11 -27.90
CA LEU A 249 -41.89 -6.02 -28.47
C LEU A 249 -42.81 -5.32 -29.51
N HIS A 250 -43.21 -4.07 -29.28
CA HIS A 250 -44.15 -3.33 -30.13
C HIS A 250 -43.50 -2.47 -31.24
N THR A 251 -42.21 -2.18 -31.18
CA THR A 251 -41.45 -1.38 -32.16
C THR A 251 -40.49 -2.23 -32.99
N ALA A 252 -40.28 -3.49 -32.63
CA ALA A 252 -39.53 -4.46 -33.42
C ALA A 252 -40.21 -4.66 -34.79
N PRO A 253 -39.51 -4.42 -35.92
CA PRO A 253 -40.09 -4.57 -37.26
C PRO A 253 -40.45 -6.03 -37.53
N GLY A 254 -41.74 -6.37 -37.48
CA GLY A 254 -42.24 -7.74 -37.54
C GLY A 254 -43.41 -8.03 -36.59
N TRP A 255 -43.73 -7.12 -35.66
CA TRP A 255 -44.98 -7.16 -34.92
C TRP A 255 -46.15 -6.76 -35.84
N ASN A 256 -46.71 -7.74 -36.56
CA ASN A 256 -48.01 -7.58 -37.20
C ASN A 256 -49.05 -8.12 -36.23
N GLY A 257 -49.47 -7.26 -35.30
CA GLY A 257 -50.34 -7.59 -34.17
C GLY A 257 -51.76 -7.99 -34.53
N ASN A 258 -51.98 -8.78 -35.58
CA ASN A 258 -53.16 -9.62 -35.82
C ASN A 258 -53.13 -10.43 -37.13
N ASN A 259 -51.99 -10.65 -37.81
CA ASN A 259 -51.97 -11.57 -38.97
C ASN A 259 -50.55 -12.03 -39.31
N HIS A 260 -50.21 -13.27 -38.96
CA HIS A 260 -50.04 -14.36 -39.93
C HIS A 260 -49.94 -15.70 -39.21
N ARG A 261 -50.80 -16.64 -39.64
CA ARG A 261 -50.83 -18.04 -39.22
C ARG A 261 -49.51 -18.72 -39.56
N GLY A 262 -48.95 -19.41 -38.57
CA GLY A 262 -48.10 -20.58 -38.81
C GLY A 262 -46.64 -20.37 -38.43
N LYS A 263 -46.27 -21.09 -37.35
CA LYS A 263 -44.94 -21.33 -36.78
C LYS A 263 -44.48 -20.31 -35.75
N GLU A 264 -44.39 -20.82 -34.53
CA GLU A 264 -43.75 -20.28 -33.34
C GLU A 264 -42.47 -19.54 -33.69
N GLY A 265 -42.58 -18.22 -33.69
CA GLY A 265 -41.49 -17.30 -33.98
C GLY A 265 -41.76 -16.02 -33.23
N HIS A 266 -41.91 -16.13 -31.91
CA HIS A 266 -41.82 -14.96 -31.03
C HIS A 266 -40.42 -14.37 -31.26
N GLY A 267 -40.36 -13.20 -31.90
CA GLY A 267 -39.11 -12.45 -31.99
C GLY A 267 -38.59 -12.19 -30.59
N ASP A 268 -37.28 -12.37 -30.40
CA ASP A 268 -36.60 -12.25 -29.11
C ASP A 268 -36.49 -10.79 -28.60
N ALA A 269 -37.20 -9.83 -29.22
CA ALA A 269 -37.24 -8.39 -28.93
C ALA A 269 -37.89 -8.04 -27.57
N GLY A 270 -37.46 -8.71 -26.52
CA GLY A 270 -38.03 -8.65 -25.17
C GLY A 270 -37.61 -9.82 -24.27
N LYS A 271 -36.60 -10.62 -24.68
CA LYS A 271 -36.02 -11.68 -23.84
C LYS A 271 -34.65 -11.33 -23.27
N LYS A 272 -33.96 -10.30 -23.79
CA LYS A 272 -32.64 -9.91 -23.29
C LYS A 272 -32.68 -8.46 -22.82
N ASP A 273 -32.54 -8.27 -21.51
CA ASP A 273 -32.26 -6.94 -20.96
C ASP A 273 -30.96 -6.40 -21.55
N ASP A 274 -30.96 -5.12 -21.91
CA ASP A 274 -29.77 -4.41 -22.33
C ASP A 274 -28.77 -4.36 -21.17
N LYS A 275 -27.53 -4.78 -21.43
CA LYS A 275 -26.45 -4.85 -20.45
C LYS A 275 -25.22 -4.13 -20.98
N PHE A 276 -24.51 -3.48 -20.06
CA PHE A 276 -23.29 -2.75 -20.35
C PHE A 276 -22.16 -3.29 -19.50
N LEU A 277 -21.22 -4.00 -20.12
CA LEU A 277 -19.99 -4.45 -19.47
C LEU A 277 -18.96 -3.31 -19.53
N GLN A 278 -18.46 -2.88 -18.39
CA GLN A 278 -17.45 -1.84 -18.26
C GLN A 278 -16.15 -2.42 -17.69
N TYR A 279 -15.08 -2.33 -18.49
CA TYR A 279 -13.72 -2.50 -18.01
C TYR A 279 -13.21 -1.17 -17.48
N THR A 280 -12.87 -1.13 -16.21
CA THR A 280 -12.39 0.06 -15.50
C THR A 280 -10.91 -0.12 -15.18
N LEU A 281 -10.09 0.86 -15.54
CA LEU A 281 -8.72 1.01 -15.06
C LEU A 281 -8.60 2.37 -14.38
N GLY A 282 -8.15 2.40 -13.13
CA GLY A 282 -8.07 3.66 -12.41
C GLY A 282 -7.10 3.68 -11.26
N VAL A 283 -7.03 4.85 -10.63
CA VAL A 283 -6.24 5.09 -9.43
C VAL A 283 -7.17 5.53 -8.31
N THR A 284 -6.90 5.04 -7.10
CA THR A 284 -7.60 5.45 -5.88
C THR A 284 -6.61 6.02 -4.88
N TYR A 285 -7.04 7.06 -4.18
CA TYR A 285 -6.30 7.75 -3.13
C TYR A 285 -7.02 7.63 -1.80
N ASN A 286 -6.34 7.08 -0.79
CA ASN A 286 -6.88 6.89 0.56
C ASN A 286 -6.69 8.16 1.40
N LEU A 287 -7.80 8.68 1.92
CA LEU A 287 -7.88 9.84 2.79
C LEU A 287 -7.94 9.40 4.26
N GLY A 288 -7.11 10.03 5.08
CA GLY A 288 -7.04 9.78 6.53
C GLY A 288 -5.70 10.17 7.13
N LYS A 289 -5.70 10.34 8.45
CA LYS A 289 -4.49 10.48 9.28
C LYS A 289 -4.35 9.21 10.10
N LYS A 290 -3.14 8.66 10.15
CA LYS A 290 -2.84 7.53 11.04
C LYS A 290 -2.98 8.02 12.48
N LYS A 291 -3.54 7.17 13.34
CA LYS A 291 -3.51 7.39 14.77
C LYS A 291 -2.12 7.00 15.28
N ASP A 292 -1.52 7.90 16.04
CA ASP A 292 -0.20 7.80 16.65
C ASP A 292 -0.38 8.44 18.04
N ALA A 293 -0.53 7.61 19.06
CA ALA A 293 -1.05 7.98 20.37
C ALA A 293 0.01 8.60 21.27
N ASP A 294 1.26 8.13 21.16
CA ASP A 294 2.42 8.63 21.89
C ASP A 294 3.25 9.62 21.07
N GLY A 295 3.02 9.70 19.76
CA GLY A 295 3.59 10.73 18.91
C GLY A 295 5.05 10.47 18.55
N ASP A 296 5.47 9.21 18.56
CA ASP A 296 6.84 8.79 18.23
C ASP A 296 7.09 8.70 16.71
N GLY A 297 6.04 8.88 15.90
CA GLY A 297 6.09 8.83 14.44
C GLY A 297 5.72 7.47 13.85
N VAL A 298 5.47 6.46 14.69
CA VAL A 298 5.00 5.14 14.33
C VAL A 298 3.51 5.03 14.67
N ALA A 299 2.69 4.62 13.70
CA ALA A 299 1.26 4.53 13.94
C ALA A 299 0.93 3.40 14.95
N ASP A 300 -0.07 3.60 15.82
CA ASP A 300 -0.52 2.66 16.86
C ASP A 300 -0.64 1.18 16.39
N ARG A 301 -0.96 0.97 15.11
CA ARG A 301 -1.13 -0.38 14.55
C ARG A 301 0.20 -1.11 14.29
N LYS A 302 1.27 -0.36 14.06
CA LYS A 302 2.64 -0.85 13.81
C LYS A 302 3.52 -0.73 15.06
N ASP A 303 3.12 0.12 15.98
CA ASP A 303 3.81 0.36 17.22
C ASP A 303 3.70 -0.85 18.17
N LYS A 304 4.87 -1.44 18.48
CA LYS A 304 5.05 -2.53 19.44
C LYS A 304 5.32 -2.03 20.85
N CYS A 305 5.68 -0.76 21.01
CA CYS A 305 6.04 -0.12 22.25
C CYS A 305 5.11 1.08 22.52
N PRO A 306 3.79 0.83 22.70
CA PRO A 306 2.85 1.90 22.96
C PRO A 306 3.26 2.60 24.25
N ASN A 307 3.38 3.93 24.20
CA ASN A 307 3.86 4.85 25.25
C ASN A 307 5.36 5.16 25.22
N THR A 308 5.99 5.16 24.04
CA THR A 308 7.34 5.72 23.92
C THR A 308 7.33 7.22 24.29
N PRO A 309 8.24 7.70 25.18
CA PRO A 309 8.26 9.12 25.54
C PRO A 309 8.53 10.03 24.35
N ALA A 310 7.81 11.16 24.29
CA ALA A 310 7.96 12.13 23.21
C ALA A 310 9.43 12.62 23.06
N GLY A 311 9.93 12.56 21.83
CA GLY A 311 11.30 12.98 21.47
C GLY A 311 12.37 11.90 21.61
N VAL A 312 12.02 10.70 22.09
CA VAL A 312 12.90 9.52 22.04
C VAL A 312 12.97 9.01 20.60
N ALA A 313 14.17 8.66 20.15
CA ALA A 313 14.35 8.04 18.85
C ALA A 313 13.88 6.58 18.90
N VAL A 314 13.05 6.20 17.93
CA VAL A 314 12.47 4.86 17.80
C VAL A 314 12.88 4.16 16.53
N ASP A 315 12.82 2.83 16.57
CA ASP A 315 12.95 1.98 15.39
C ASP A 315 11.66 1.96 14.54
N GLU A 316 11.65 1.14 13.48
CA GLU A 316 10.47 0.98 12.60
C GLU A 316 9.23 0.38 13.29
N ASN A 317 9.39 -0.13 14.52
CA ASN A 317 8.35 -0.73 15.34
C ASN A 317 7.89 0.18 16.47
N GLY A 318 8.35 1.43 16.55
CA GLY A 318 7.97 2.36 17.62
C GLY A 318 8.70 2.10 18.94
N CYS A 319 9.70 1.21 18.94
CA CYS A 319 10.45 0.89 20.15
C CYS A 319 11.70 1.77 20.28
N PRO A 320 12.05 2.23 21.50
CA PRO A 320 13.28 2.97 21.73
C PRO A 320 14.51 2.23 21.22
N ILE A 321 15.45 2.96 20.63
CA ILE A 321 16.70 2.39 20.13
C ILE A 321 17.55 1.90 21.32
N ASP A 322 18.09 0.70 21.17
CA ASP A 322 19.08 0.06 22.05
C ASP A 322 20.25 -0.36 21.14
N THR A 323 21.30 0.46 21.12
CA THR A 323 22.39 0.39 20.15
C THR A 323 23.32 -0.79 20.42
N ASP A 324 23.56 -1.13 21.69
CA ASP A 324 24.48 -2.20 22.06
C ASP A 324 23.77 -3.51 22.46
N GLY A 325 22.45 -3.48 22.62
CA GLY A 325 21.60 -4.64 22.79
C GLY A 325 21.65 -5.23 24.19
N ASP A 326 21.98 -4.44 25.21
CA ASP A 326 22.02 -4.88 26.60
C ASP A 326 20.65 -4.86 27.31
N GLY A 327 19.62 -4.34 26.64
CA GLY A 327 18.26 -4.22 27.13
C GLY A 327 17.94 -2.90 27.81
N VAL A 328 18.89 -1.96 27.90
CA VAL A 328 18.69 -0.58 28.34
C VAL A 328 18.68 0.32 27.12
N ALA A 329 17.55 0.98 26.85
CA ALA A 329 17.45 1.89 25.72
C ALA A 329 18.46 3.05 25.82
N ASP A 330 19.00 3.51 24.69
CA ASP A 330 20.08 4.51 24.59
C ASP A 330 19.82 5.79 25.39
N TYR A 331 18.55 6.21 25.49
CA TYR A 331 18.18 7.43 26.22
C TYR A 331 18.20 7.27 27.76
N LEU A 332 18.22 6.03 28.24
CA LEU A 332 18.39 5.66 29.65
C LEU A 332 19.79 5.10 29.95
N ASP A 333 20.52 4.72 28.90
CA ASP A 333 21.84 4.11 29.01
C ASP A 333 22.94 5.18 29.21
N LYS A 334 23.77 4.94 30.23
CA LYS A 334 24.96 5.76 30.50
C LYS A 334 26.18 5.37 29.68
N CYS A 335 26.17 4.24 29.00
CA CYS A 335 27.20 3.71 28.13
C CYS A 335 26.63 3.14 26.80
N PRO A 336 25.92 3.92 25.96
CA PRO A 336 25.08 3.45 24.83
C PRO A 336 25.74 2.65 23.69
N ASN A 337 27.03 2.35 23.79
CA ASN A 337 27.77 1.62 22.75
C ASN A 337 28.54 0.42 23.33
N VAL A 338 28.36 0.11 24.61
CA VAL A 338 29.11 -0.93 25.32
C VAL A 338 28.16 -1.65 26.28
N PRO A 339 27.80 -2.91 25.98
CA PRO A 339 26.79 -3.62 26.76
C PRO A 339 27.13 -3.70 28.25
N GLY A 340 26.15 -3.42 29.10
CA GLY A 340 26.34 -3.34 30.54
C GLY A 340 25.20 -3.91 31.39
N THR A 341 25.45 -3.95 32.69
CA THR A 341 24.48 -4.43 33.70
C THR A 341 24.09 -3.33 34.68
N VAL A 342 24.94 -2.33 34.88
CA VAL A 342 24.73 -1.24 35.84
C VAL A 342 24.41 0.04 35.08
N GLN A 343 23.11 0.31 34.90
CA GLN A 343 22.62 1.46 34.12
C GLN A 343 23.17 1.49 32.68
N GLY A 344 23.24 0.29 32.08
CA GLY A 344 23.80 0.02 30.76
C GLY A 344 25.33 0.14 30.65
N CYS A 345 26.03 0.30 31.77
CA CYS A 345 27.50 0.24 31.79
C CYS A 345 28.03 -1.12 32.27
N PRO A 346 29.17 -1.59 31.74
CA PRO A 346 29.87 -2.79 32.24
C PRO A 346 30.19 -2.70 33.73
N ASP A 347 30.05 -3.83 34.41
CA ASP A 347 30.46 -4.06 35.80
C ASP A 347 31.08 -5.47 35.83
N ARG A 348 32.41 -5.50 35.69
CA ARG A 348 33.17 -6.72 35.41
C ARG A 348 33.29 -7.64 36.61
N ASP A 349 33.38 -7.08 37.81
CA ASP A 349 33.46 -7.87 39.03
C ASP A 349 32.08 -8.10 39.67
N GLY A 350 31.06 -7.34 39.31
CA GLY A 350 29.68 -7.51 39.74
C GLY A 350 29.44 -7.01 41.16
N ASP A 351 30.09 -5.94 41.58
CA ASP A 351 29.90 -5.32 42.89
C ASP A 351 28.81 -4.22 42.91
N GLY A 352 28.27 -3.88 41.73
CA GLY A 352 27.23 -2.87 41.56
C GLY A 352 27.75 -1.43 41.34
N VAL A 353 29.05 -1.27 41.12
CA VAL A 353 29.70 -0.05 40.62
C VAL A 353 30.16 -0.31 39.19
N ALA A 354 29.80 0.58 38.26
CA ALA A 354 30.24 0.41 36.87
C ALA A 354 31.76 0.57 36.74
N ASP A 355 32.40 -0.15 35.82
CA ASP A 355 33.86 -0.16 35.60
C ASP A 355 34.47 1.26 35.46
N LYS A 356 33.70 2.20 34.90
CA LYS A 356 34.12 3.60 34.73
C LYS A 356 34.17 4.41 36.03
N ASP A 357 33.37 4.00 37.01
CA ASP A 357 33.21 4.63 38.33
C ASP A 357 33.93 3.83 39.44
N ASP A 358 34.47 2.66 39.09
CA ASP A 358 35.17 1.72 39.96
C ASP A 358 36.69 1.91 39.91
N LYS A 359 37.32 2.05 41.09
CA LYS A 359 38.77 2.17 41.24
C LYS A 359 39.48 0.82 41.26
N CYS A 360 38.76 -0.26 41.51
CA CYS A 360 39.22 -1.63 41.60
C CYS A 360 38.36 -2.58 40.71
N PRO A 361 38.24 -2.32 39.39
CA PRO A 361 37.23 -2.89 38.48
C PRO A 361 37.38 -4.39 38.14
N ASP A 362 38.21 -5.10 38.89
CA ASP A 362 38.50 -6.54 38.75
C ASP A 362 38.28 -7.29 40.08
N VAL A 363 37.97 -6.58 41.17
CA VAL A 363 37.90 -7.14 42.52
C VAL A 363 36.77 -6.45 43.27
N LYS A 364 35.71 -7.23 43.53
CA LYS A 364 34.51 -6.76 44.21
C LYS A 364 34.83 -5.92 45.44
N GLY A 365 34.25 -4.74 45.51
CA GLY A 365 34.41 -3.87 46.65
C GLY A 365 33.11 -3.27 47.17
N LEU A 366 33.29 -2.23 47.97
CA LEU A 366 32.17 -1.52 48.58
C LEU A 366 31.88 -0.24 47.80
N LYS A 367 30.59 0.03 47.56
CA LYS A 367 30.14 1.23 46.84
C LYS A 367 30.61 2.54 47.48
N ASN A 368 30.69 2.61 48.81
CA ASN A 368 31.19 3.79 49.54
C ASN A 368 32.72 3.98 49.40
N LEU A 369 33.44 2.97 48.94
CA LEU A 369 34.88 2.98 48.68
C LEU A 369 35.21 2.96 47.18
N ASN A 370 34.27 3.38 46.32
CA ASN A 370 34.42 3.38 44.86
C ASN A 370 34.78 2.00 44.30
N GLY A 371 34.12 0.94 44.77
CA GLY A 371 34.29 -0.43 44.26
C GLY A 371 35.57 -1.13 44.71
N CYS A 372 36.31 -0.56 45.66
CA CYS A 372 37.48 -1.23 46.23
C CYS A 372 37.16 -2.07 47.47
N PRO A 373 37.85 -3.21 47.67
CA PRO A 373 37.72 -4.05 48.84
C PRO A 373 38.36 -3.40 50.09
N ASP A 374 37.80 -3.76 51.24
CA ASP A 374 38.22 -3.40 52.60
C ASP A 374 38.00 -4.67 53.44
N THR A 375 39.04 -5.48 53.56
CA THR A 375 38.98 -6.85 54.06
C THR A 375 38.70 -6.91 55.57
N ASP A 376 39.28 -6.00 56.35
CA ASP A 376 39.11 -5.95 57.80
C ASP A 376 38.00 -4.97 58.26
N GLY A 377 37.53 -4.12 57.35
CA GLY A 377 36.40 -3.22 57.55
C GLY A 377 36.76 -2.01 58.42
N ASP A 378 38.02 -1.59 58.43
CA ASP A 378 38.51 -0.44 59.19
C ASP A 378 38.26 0.91 58.47
N GLY A 379 37.84 0.86 57.20
CA GLY A 379 37.55 2.01 56.36
C GLY A 379 38.68 2.44 55.43
N VAL A 380 39.80 1.73 55.39
CA VAL A 380 40.92 1.93 54.47
C VAL A 380 40.96 0.78 53.46
N ILE A 381 41.03 1.11 52.17
CA ILE A 381 41.06 0.08 51.11
C ILE A 381 42.33 -0.78 51.20
N ASP A 382 42.22 -2.06 50.89
CA ASP A 382 43.32 -3.05 51.01
C ASP A 382 44.62 -2.60 50.33
N SER A 383 44.51 -1.92 49.16
CA SER A 383 45.68 -1.42 48.42
C SER A 383 46.46 -0.30 49.12
N LYS A 384 45.84 0.36 50.09
CA LYS A 384 46.43 1.46 50.88
C LYS A 384 46.64 1.09 52.35
N ASP A 385 46.14 -0.08 52.75
CA ASP A 385 46.22 -0.58 54.10
C ASP A 385 47.57 -1.28 54.34
N LYS A 386 48.27 -0.83 55.39
CA LYS A 386 49.53 -1.43 55.84
C LYS A 386 49.34 -2.45 56.97
N CYS A 387 48.15 -2.50 57.55
CA CYS A 387 47.77 -3.29 58.70
C CYS A 387 46.46 -4.05 58.41
N PRO A 388 46.46 -5.03 57.48
CA PRO A 388 45.27 -5.71 56.92
C PRO A 388 44.49 -6.62 57.88
N GLU A 389 44.80 -6.57 59.17
CA GLU A 389 44.16 -7.38 60.22
C GLU A 389 43.69 -6.48 61.37
N THR A 390 43.42 -5.20 61.10
CA THR A 390 42.97 -4.27 62.11
C THR A 390 41.54 -4.63 62.55
N PRO A 391 41.28 -4.84 63.86
CA PRO A 391 39.95 -5.20 64.30
C PRO A 391 38.92 -4.11 63.96
N ARG A 392 37.81 -4.51 63.35
CA ARG A 392 36.70 -3.63 62.98
C ARG A 392 36.26 -2.73 64.14
N GLY A 393 36.19 -1.42 63.88
CA GLY A 393 35.78 -0.40 64.85
C GLY A 393 36.92 0.19 65.70
N VAL A 394 38.14 -0.31 65.55
CA VAL A 394 39.35 0.35 66.08
C VAL A 394 39.59 1.65 65.28
N LYS A 395 40.06 2.70 65.96
CA LYS A 395 40.47 3.92 65.27
C LYS A 395 41.81 3.68 64.59
N VAL A 396 41.82 3.90 63.28
CA VAL A 396 43.00 3.76 62.43
C VAL A 396 43.48 5.10 61.89
N ASP A 397 44.75 5.14 61.51
CA ASP A 397 45.33 6.26 60.76
C ASP A 397 45.00 6.17 59.26
N THR A 398 45.56 7.07 58.45
CA THR A 398 45.35 7.07 56.99
C THR A 398 45.93 5.85 56.25
N LYS A 399 46.64 4.97 56.95
CA LYS A 399 47.31 3.77 56.42
C LYS A 399 46.67 2.48 56.95
N GLY A 400 45.52 2.56 57.61
CA GLY A 400 44.80 1.41 58.17
C GLY A 400 45.44 0.85 59.45
N CYS A 401 46.43 1.52 60.02
CA CYS A 401 47.09 1.03 61.23
C CYS A 401 46.43 1.60 62.49
N PRO A 402 46.27 0.80 63.56
CA PRO A 402 45.78 1.28 64.84
C PRO A 402 46.61 2.46 65.35
N VAL A 403 45.93 3.51 65.83
CA VAL A 403 46.61 4.69 66.38
C VAL A 403 47.39 4.29 67.64
N ASP A 404 48.64 4.72 67.71
CA ASP A 404 49.53 4.67 68.89
C ASP A 404 49.93 6.13 69.20
N THR A 405 49.25 6.72 70.18
CA THR A 405 49.33 8.15 70.47
C THR A 405 50.62 8.54 71.18
N ASP A 406 51.22 7.66 71.98
CA ASP A 406 52.44 7.94 72.74
C ASP A 406 53.71 7.26 72.20
N GLY A 407 53.55 6.40 71.19
CA GLY A 407 54.64 5.81 70.42
C GLY A 407 55.43 4.75 71.18
N ASP A 408 54.84 4.12 72.19
CA ASP A 408 55.48 3.07 72.98
C ASP A 408 55.45 1.67 72.30
N GLY A 409 54.77 1.58 71.15
CA GLY A 409 54.63 0.37 70.36
C GLY A 409 53.41 -0.47 70.72
N ILE A 410 52.50 0.03 71.55
CA ILE A 410 51.22 -0.59 71.91
C ILE A 410 50.11 0.34 71.45
N ALA A 411 49.27 -0.14 70.54
CA ALA A 411 48.15 0.66 70.03
C ALA A 411 47.18 1.08 71.15
N ASP A 412 46.58 2.26 71.00
CA ASP A 412 45.72 2.92 71.99
C ASP A 412 44.58 2.03 72.52
N TYR A 413 44.05 1.13 71.68
CA TYR A 413 42.95 0.23 72.06
C TYR A 413 43.41 -0.96 72.92
N LEU A 414 44.71 -1.25 72.96
CA LEU A 414 45.35 -2.26 73.79
C LEU A 414 46.14 -1.64 74.97
N ASP A 415 46.33 -0.32 74.96
CA ASP A 415 47.05 0.42 75.98
C ASP A 415 46.13 0.89 77.13
N LYS A 416 46.52 0.61 78.38
CA LYS A 416 45.82 1.13 79.57
C LYS A 416 46.15 2.59 79.86
N CYS A 417 47.24 3.11 79.32
CA CYS A 417 47.73 4.46 79.49
C CYS A 417 48.04 5.17 78.15
N PRO A 418 47.07 5.34 77.21
CA PRO A 418 47.29 5.72 75.78
C PRO A 418 47.92 7.09 75.48
N LYS A 419 48.45 7.80 76.48
CA LYS A 419 49.03 9.14 76.34
C LYS A 419 50.38 9.24 77.04
N VAL A 420 50.88 8.16 77.63
CA VAL A 420 52.08 8.14 78.46
C VAL A 420 52.83 6.85 78.20
N ALA A 421 53.89 6.96 77.41
CA ALA A 421 54.68 5.82 76.98
C ALA A 421 55.06 4.88 78.13
N GLY A 422 54.76 3.60 77.98
CA GLY A 422 55.04 2.57 78.95
C GLY A 422 55.80 1.40 78.38
N VAL A 423 55.65 0.25 79.03
CA VAL A 423 56.31 -1.00 78.64
C VAL A 423 55.27 -2.07 78.42
N LYS A 424 55.53 -2.97 77.47
CA LYS A 424 54.67 -4.12 77.17
C LYS A 424 54.37 -4.99 78.40
N SER A 425 55.32 -5.13 79.33
CA SER A 425 55.12 -5.89 80.57
C SER A 425 54.05 -5.31 81.50
N ASN A 426 53.64 -4.05 81.30
CA ASN A 426 52.68 -3.34 82.14
C ASN A 426 51.52 -2.75 81.33
N ASN A 427 51.16 -3.38 80.19
CA ASN A 427 50.06 -2.96 79.31
C ASN A 427 50.11 -1.46 78.94
N GLY A 428 51.30 -0.98 78.52
CA GLY A 428 51.54 0.39 78.07
C GLY A 428 51.55 1.47 79.15
N CYS A 429 51.47 1.08 80.44
CA CYS A 429 51.68 2.03 81.53
C CYS A 429 53.16 2.07 82.01
N PRO A 430 53.67 3.23 82.46
CA PRO A 430 55.01 3.35 83.04
C PRO A 430 55.23 2.39 84.22
N LYS A 431 56.44 1.82 84.33
CA LYS A 431 56.80 1.05 85.54
C LYS A 431 56.79 1.99 86.76
N LYS A 432 56.15 1.56 87.85
CA LYS A 432 56.30 2.24 89.15
C LYS A 432 57.77 2.17 89.55
N VAL A 433 58.46 3.30 89.54
CA VAL A 433 59.81 3.41 90.10
C VAL A 433 59.64 3.28 91.62
N GLU A 434 60.05 2.15 92.19
CA GLU A 434 60.14 2.02 93.64
C GLU A 434 61.16 3.05 94.13
N LYS A 435 60.69 4.07 94.86
CA LYS A 435 61.59 5.03 95.49
C LYS A 435 62.44 4.28 96.51
N PRO A 436 63.78 4.43 96.51
CA PRO A 436 64.59 3.85 97.57
C PRO A 436 64.13 4.42 98.91
N VAL A 437 63.72 3.52 99.82
CA VAL A 437 63.47 3.86 101.22
C VAL A 437 64.83 4.07 101.85
N TYR A 438 65.23 5.34 102.02
CA TYR A 438 66.38 5.66 102.86
C TYR A 438 65.89 5.57 104.31
N PHE A 439 66.37 4.55 105.02
CA PHE A 439 66.19 4.36 106.47
C PHE A 439 67.17 5.23 107.26
#